data_AF-A0ABC8U7H2-F1
#
_entry.id   AF-A0ABC8U7H2-F1
#
_cell.length_a   1.000
_cell.length_b   1.000
_cell.length_c   1.000
_cell.angle_alpha   90.00
_cell.angle_beta   90.00
_cell.angle_gamma   90.00
#
_symmetry.space_group_name_H-M   'P 1'
#
loop_
_entity.id
_entity.type
_entity.pdbx_description
1 polymer ?
#
loop_
_entity_poly.entity_id
_entity_poly.type
_entity_poly.pdbx_seq_one_letter_code
_entity_poly.pdbx_strand_id
1 'polypeptide(L)'
;MAEYANKKTRGAFIAAVFAMQGVGIIFAGLVSMIVSSIFLSEYGGPKFRENHILSTEPEADYVWRIVLMLGALPALLTFYWRMKMPETGRYTALIEGNATQAAIDMAHVLDIEIPADQDRLSQFKAANDYPLLSRTFLERHGRHLIGTMSTWFFLDTAYYSQHLTQKDIFPAMGLTQADVDVSALREMFETSRTMFVVALLGTFPGYWFTVFFIETIGRFFIQLVGFFMMSIFLLIMGIKYDYLKERENNWIFAALYGLIFFFANFGPNSTTFVLPAELFPTRLRSTCHALSAASGKAGAMIAAFVLQNYAMNVNQIKHIMVFLALTSMFGFCCTFLVTETKGRSLEEISGENGAQKETNPATKLRMAPGREAI
;
A
#
# COMPACT_ATOMS: atom_id res chain seq x y z
N MET A 1 -6.32 -9.06 -10.77
CA MET A 1 -4.95 -8.58 -11.10
C MET A 1 -3.89 -9.64 -10.83
N ALA A 2 -3.71 -10.10 -9.59
CA ALA A 2 -2.83 -11.24 -9.28
C ALA A 2 -3.15 -12.50 -10.12
N GLU A 3 -4.40 -12.60 -10.56
CA GLU A 3 -4.95 -13.68 -11.39
C GLU A 3 -4.73 -13.53 -12.90
N TYR A 4 -4.51 -12.30 -13.38
CA TYR A 4 -4.25 -12.00 -14.80
C TYR A 4 -2.76 -11.90 -15.11
N ALA A 5 -1.90 -11.77 -14.11
CA ALA A 5 -0.48 -11.52 -14.33
C ALA A 5 0.35 -12.81 -14.34
N ASN A 6 1.33 -12.85 -15.23
CA ASN A 6 2.30 -13.94 -15.32
C ASN A 6 3.11 -14.05 -14.01
N LYS A 7 3.46 -15.28 -13.61
CA LYS A 7 4.23 -15.60 -12.39
C LYS A 7 5.52 -14.79 -12.24
N LYS A 8 6.14 -14.36 -13.36
CA LYS A 8 7.39 -13.57 -13.39
C LYS A 8 7.23 -12.07 -13.13
N THR A 9 6.06 -11.49 -13.38
CA THR A 9 5.83 -10.03 -13.36
C THR A 9 4.64 -9.60 -12.51
N ARG A 10 4.02 -10.54 -11.79
CA ARG A 10 2.81 -10.33 -11.00
C ARG A 10 2.96 -9.25 -9.94
N GLY A 11 4.05 -9.25 -9.20
CA GLY A 11 4.32 -8.25 -8.16
C GLY A 11 4.50 -6.87 -8.76
N ALA A 12 5.26 -6.76 -9.85
CA ALA A 12 5.44 -5.49 -10.55
C ALA A 12 4.11 -4.92 -11.07
N PHE A 13 3.24 -5.76 -11.64
CA PHE A 13 1.94 -5.33 -12.13
C PHE A 13 1.01 -4.84 -10.99
N ILE A 14 0.91 -5.61 -9.89
CA ILE A 14 0.10 -5.20 -8.72
C ILE A 14 0.67 -3.93 -8.10
N ALA A 15 1.99 -3.84 -7.96
CA ALA A 15 2.67 -2.66 -7.43
C ALA A 15 2.47 -1.43 -8.33
N ALA A 16 2.46 -1.59 -9.66
CA ALA A 16 2.24 -0.48 -10.60
C ALA A 16 0.83 0.09 -10.48
N VAL A 17 -0.17 -0.76 -10.29
CA VAL A 17 -1.54 -0.29 -10.03
C VAL A 17 -1.62 0.41 -8.68
N PHE A 18 -0.95 -0.11 -7.66
CA PHE A 18 -0.88 0.55 -6.36
C PHE A 18 -0.12 1.88 -6.41
N ALA A 19 0.91 1.99 -7.26
CA ALA A 19 1.68 3.22 -7.49
C ALA A 19 0.83 4.38 -8.05
N MET A 20 -0.33 4.09 -8.64
CA MET A 20 -1.30 5.12 -9.02
C MET A 20 -1.81 5.94 -7.83
N GLN A 21 -1.71 5.42 -6.60
CA GLN A 21 -1.94 6.21 -5.39
C GLN A 21 -0.97 7.40 -5.31
N GLY A 22 0.32 7.20 -5.62
CA GLY A 22 1.31 8.28 -5.66
C GLY A 22 1.00 9.33 -6.73
N VAL A 23 0.57 8.90 -7.92
CA VAL A 23 0.10 9.81 -8.98
C VAL A 23 -1.11 10.62 -8.51
N GLY A 24 -2.06 9.97 -7.83
CA GLY A 24 -3.23 10.63 -7.26
C GLY A 24 -2.87 11.69 -6.22
N ILE A 25 -1.90 11.43 -5.33
CA ILE A 25 -1.43 12.40 -4.33
C ILE A 25 -0.79 13.61 -5.00
N ILE A 26 0.08 13.41 -6.00
CA ILE A 26 0.70 14.51 -6.76
C ILE A 26 -0.37 15.33 -7.47
N PHE A 27 -1.30 14.67 -8.15
CA PHE A 27 -2.37 15.34 -8.87
C PHE A 27 -3.27 16.15 -7.93
N ALA A 28 -3.65 15.59 -6.78
CA ALA A 28 -4.43 16.28 -5.76
C ALA A 28 -3.69 17.51 -5.21
N GLY A 29 -2.39 17.38 -4.90
CA GLY A 29 -1.56 18.50 -4.46
C GLY A 29 -1.45 19.59 -5.53
N LEU A 30 -1.27 19.21 -6.80
CA LEU A 30 -1.19 20.15 -7.93
C LEU A 30 -2.51 20.90 -8.15
N VAL A 31 -3.63 20.19 -8.19
CA VAL A 31 -4.96 20.79 -8.39
C VAL A 31 -5.29 21.74 -7.23
N SER A 32 -5.13 21.31 -5.99
CA SER A 32 -5.37 22.15 -4.82
C SER A 32 -4.47 23.39 -4.81
N MET A 33 -3.20 23.26 -5.19
CA MET A 33 -2.26 24.38 -5.30
C MET A 33 -2.67 25.38 -6.40
N ILE A 34 -3.08 24.90 -7.58
CA ILE A 34 -3.49 25.78 -8.69
C ILE A 34 -4.78 26.53 -8.34
N VAL A 35 -5.81 25.81 -7.86
CA VAL A 35 -7.11 26.42 -7.54
C VAL A 35 -6.95 27.43 -6.41
N SER A 36 -6.24 27.08 -5.32
CA SER A 36 -5.99 28.03 -4.23
C SER A 36 -5.16 29.23 -4.68
N SER A 37 -4.17 29.06 -5.57
CA SER A 37 -3.38 30.18 -6.11
C SER A 37 -4.22 31.16 -6.93
N ILE A 38 -5.17 30.66 -7.73
CA ILE A 38 -6.05 31.51 -8.55
C ILE A 38 -6.95 32.35 -7.63
N PHE A 39 -7.60 31.71 -6.66
CA PHE A 39 -8.47 32.42 -5.72
C PHE A 39 -7.70 33.40 -4.83
N LEU A 40 -6.48 33.03 -4.40
CA LEU A 40 -5.63 33.91 -3.60
C LEU A 40 -5.20 35.17 -4.36
N SER A 41 -5.06 35.09 -5.70
CA SER A 41 -4.66 36.25 -6.51
C SER A 41 -5.74 37.33 -6.61
N GLU A 42 -7.01 36.95 -6.46
CA GLU A 42 -8.18 37.84 -6.59
C GLU A 42 -8.85 38.16 -5.25
N TYR A 43 -8.80 37.23 -4.28
CA TYR A 43 -9.59 37.25 -3.04
C TYR A 43 -8.71 37.05 -1.78
N GLY A 44 -7.49 37.59 -1.77
CA GLY A 44 -6.61 37.45 -0.59
C GLY A 44 -7.18 38.11 0.67
N GLY A 45 -7.34 37.34 1.75
CA GLY A 45 -7.81 37.83 3.04
C GLY A 45 -6.69 38.29 4.00
N PRO A 46 -7.05 38.99 5.10
CA PRO A 46 -6.12 39.30 6.17
C PRO A 46 -5.67 38.04 6.91
N LYS A 47 -4.60 38.16 7.71
CA LYS A 47 -4.10 37.04 8.52
C LYS A 47 -5.09 36.67 9.62
N PHE A 48 -5.08 35.40 10.05
CA PHE A 48 -5.96 34.93 11.12
C PHE A 48 -5.84 35.76 12.42
N ARG A 49 -4.61 36.14 12.79
CA ARG A 49 -4.34 37.00 13.96
C ARG A 49 -4.95 38.40 13.88
N GLU A 50 -5.09 38.95 12.67
CA GLU A 50 -5.62 40.30 12.46
C GLU A 50 -7.15 40.29 12.48
N ASN A 51 -7.76 39.31 11.81
CA ASN A 51 -9.21 39.16 11.80
C ASN A 51 -9.60 37.70 11.51
N HIS A 52 -9.99 36.98 12.56
CA HIS A 52 -10.38 35.57 12.47
C HIS A 52 -11.60 35.31 11.59
N ILE A 53 -12.48 36.31 11.38
CA ILE A 53 -13.69 36.16 10.54
C ILE A 53 -13.31 36.33 9.07
N LEU A 54 -12.65 37.44 8.73
CA LEU A 54 -12.29 37.75 7.34
C LEU A 54 -11.09 36.94 6.82
N SER A 55 -10.31 36.34 7.72
CA SER A 55 -9.25 35.39 7.37
C SER A 55 -9.79 34.07 6.79
N THR A 56 -11.08 33.78 6.98
CA THR A 56 -11.77 32.69 6.29
C THR A 56 -12.58 33.31 5.15
N GLU A 57 -11.96 33.42 3.98
CA GLU A 57 -12.59 34.08 2.85
C GLU A 57 -13.84 33.31 2.41
N PRO A 58 -15.01 33.96 2.21
CA PRO A 58 -16.23 33.29 1.76
C PRO A 58 -16.02 32.45 0.50
N GLU A 59 -15.14 32.92 -0.39
CA GLU A 59 -14.78 32.28 -1.64
C GLU A 59 -14.03 30.95 -1.44
N ALA A 60 -13.41 30.73 -0.27
CA ALA A 60 -12.81 29.46 0.09
C ALA A 60 -13.84 28.30 0.08
N ASP A 61 -15.14 28.59 0.26
CA ASP A 61 -16.19 27.58 0.13
C ASP A 61 -16.29 27.02 -1.30
N TYR A 62 -16.05 27.84 -2.32
CA TYR A 62 -16.01 27.36 -3.71
C TYR A 62 -14.75 26.52 -3.97
N VAL A 63 -13.62 26.89 -3.37
CA VAL A 63 -12.33 26.23 -3.61
C VAL A 63 -12.37 24.74 -3.25
N TRP A 64 -12.78 24.38 -2.03
CA TRP A 64 -12.82 22.97 -1.64
C TRP A 64 -13.84 22.16 -2.46
N ARG A 65 -14.97 22.77 -2.82
CA ARG A 65 -15.99 22.14 -3.68
C ARG A 65 -15.43 21.85 -5.07
N ILE A 66 -14.75 22.81 -5.69
CA ILE A 66 -14.14 22.65 -7.02
C ILE A 66 -13.09 21.54 -6.98
N VAL A 67 -12.21 21.53 -5.97
CA VAL A 67 -11.20 20.48 -5.80
C VAL A 67 -11.84 19.09 -5.68
N LEU A 68 -12.90 18.94 -4.89
CA LEU A 68 -13.63 17.67 -4.78
C LEU A 68 -14.34 17.28 -6.09
N MET A 69 -14.94 18.23 -6.80
CA MET A 69 -15.60 17.98 -8.10
C MET A 69 -14.60 17.50 -9.15
N LEU A 70 -13.40 18.09 -9.21
CA LEU A 70 -12.34 17.63 -10.12
C LEU A 70 -11.89 16.20 -9.79
N GLY A 71 -11.91 15.82 -8.50
CA GLY A 71 -11.67 14.45 -8.06
C GLY A 71 -12.70 13.42 -8.54
N ALA A 72 -13.92 13.85 -8.94
CA ALA A 72 -14.93 12.97 -9.48
C ALA A 72 -14.67 12.56 -10.95
N LEU A 73 -13.88 13.34 -11.70
CA LEU A 73 -13.62 13.07 -13.13
C LEU A 73 -12.89 11.73 -13.36
N PRO A 74 -11.79 11.39 -12.65
CA PRO A 74 -11.16 10.08 -12.79
C PRO A 74 -12.09 8.93 -12.38
N ALA A 75 -12.97 9.14 -11.40
CA ALA A 75 -13.92 8.12 -10.95
C ALA A 75 -14.95 7.78 -12.03
N LEU A 76 -15.51 8.79 -12.71
CA LEU A 76 -16.42 8.60 -13.84
C LEU A 76 -15.75 7.87 -15.01
N LEU A 77 -14.51 8.24 -15.33
CA LEU A 77 -13.73 7.58 -16.38
C LEU A 77 -13.47 6.11 -16.04
N THR A 78 -13.14 5.83 -14.77
CA THR A 78 -12.93 4.46 -14.28
C THR A 78 -14.20 3.64 -14.35
N PHE A 79 -15.35 4.21 -13.99
CA PHE A 79 -16.65 3.55 -14.09
C PHE A 79 -16.95 3.12 -15.54
N TYR A 80 -16.76 4.04 -16.50
CA TYR A 80 -16.95 3.75 -17.92
C TYR A 80 -16.07 2.59 -18.43
N TRP A 81 -14.79 2.58 -18.07
CA TRP A 81 -13.89 1.50 -18.48
C TRP A 81 -14.14 0.20 -17.73
N ARG A 82 -14.56 0.26 -16.47
CA ARG A 82 -14.86 -0.94 -15.68
C ARG A 82 -16.06 -1.70 -16.23
N MET A 83 -17.06 -1.01 -16.77
CA MET A 83 -18.20 -1.65 -17.45
C MET A 83 -17.81 -2.45 -18.70
N LYS A 84 -16.62 -2.22 -19.26
CA LYS A 84 -16.13 -2.91 -20.46
C LYS A 84 -15.12 -4.03 -20.18
N MET A 85 -14.68 -4.20 -18.94
CA MET A 85 -13.69 -5.22 -18.59
C MET A 85 -14.33 -6.60 -18.40
N PRO A 86 -13.78 -7.67 -19.02
CA PRO A 86 -14.21 -9.04 -18.77
C PRO A 86 -13.75 -9.55 -17.38
N GLU A 87 -14.39 -10.63 -16.93
CA GLU A 87 -14.08 -11.29 -15.65
C GLU A 87 -12.83 -12.17 -15.74
N THR A 88 -12.21 -12.46 -14.60
CA THR A 88 -10.91 -13.18 -14.60
C THR A 88 -11.05 -14.64 -15.03
N GLY A 89 -10.27 -15.08 -16.03
CA GLY A 89 -10.30 -16.47 -16.50
C GLY A 89 -9.95 -17.51 -15.42
N ARG A 90 -9.20 -17.15 -14.37
CA ARG A 90 -8.98 -18.03 -13.20
C ARG A 90 -10.24 -18.19 -12.35
N TYR A 91 -11.02 -17.14 -12.12
CA TYR A 91 -12.32 -17.22 -11.45
C TYR A 91 -13.28 -18.08 -12.26
N THR A 92 -13.38 -17.84 -13.57
CA THR A 92 -14.21 -18.63 -14.49
C THR A 92 -13.80 -20.11 -14.53
N ALA A 93 -12.50 -20.42 -14.54
CA ALA A 93 -12.00 -21.80 -14.58
C ALA A 93 -12.23 -22.54 -13.25
N LEU A 94 -11.77 -21.94 -12.15
CA LEU A 94 -11.65 -22.62 -10.87
C LEU A 94 -12.95 -22.56 -10.07
N ILE A 95 -13.73 -21.48 -10.20
CA ILE A 95 -14.93 -21.23 -9.39
C ILE A 95 -16.20 -21.53 -10.17
N GLU A 96 -16.40 -20.92 -11.34
CA GLU A 96 -17.59 -21.22 -12.17
C GLU A 96 -17.55 -22.62 -12.79
N GLY A 97 -16.36 -23.23 -12.88
CA GLY A 97 -16.18 -24.59 -13.40
C GLY A 97 -16.35 -24.71 -14.92
N ASN A 98 -16.35 -23.58 -15.63
CA ASN A 98 -16.47 -23.54 -17.08
C ASN A 98 -15.08 -23.43 -17.72
N ALA A 99 -14.40 -24.57 -17.85
CA ALA A 99 -13.05 -24.65 -18.41
C ALA A 99 -12.95 -24.12 -19.85
N THR A 100 -14.04 -24.22 -20.63
CA THR A 100 -14.12 -23.72 -22.00
C THR A 100 -14.21 -22.20 -22.06
N GLN A 101 -15.07 -21.58 -21.23
CA GLN A 101 -15.16 -20.11 -21.15
C GLN A 101 -13.86 -19.51 -20.58
N ALA A 102 -13.25 -20.17 -19.60
CA ALA A 102 -11.96 -19.76 -19.07
C ALA A 102 -10.82 -19.84 -20.09
N ALA A 103 -10.82 -20.87 -20.95
CA ALA A 103 -9.84 -20.96 -22.04
C ALA A 103 -10.03 -19.83 -23.06
N ILE A 104 -11.27 -19.43 -23.35
CA ILE A 104 -11.59 -18.30 -24.25
C ILE A 104 -11.20 -16.95 -23.62
N ASP A 105 -11.57 -16.71 -22.36
CA ASP A 105 -11.27 -15.48 -21.65
C ASP A 105 -9.77 -15.34 -21.33
N MET A 106 -9.07 -16.47 -21.12
CA MET A 106 -7.61 -16.50 -21.02
C MET A 106 -6.95 -16.32 -22.39
N ALA A 107 -7.44 -16.93 -23.47
CA ALA A 107 -6.90 -16.71 -24.82
C ALA A 107 -6.99 -15.24 -25.25
N HIS A 108 -8.00 -14.50 -24.77
CA HIS A 108 -8.11 -13.06 -24.99
C HIS A 108 -7.09 -12.20 -24.21
N VAL A 109 -6.48 -12.71 -23.13
CA VAL A 109 -5.67 -11.91 -22.18
C VAL A 109 -4.24 -12.44 -21.99
N LEU A 110 -4.00 -13.74 -22.18
CA LEU A 110 -2.74 -14.46 -21.98
C LEU A 110 -2.68 -15.67 -22.92
N ASP A 111 -1.72 -15.64 -23.84
CA ASP A 111 -1.44 -16.62 -24.89
C ASP A 111 -0.91 -17.98 -24.34
N ILE A 112 -1.63 -18.60 -23.40
CA ILE A 112 -1.25 -19.85 -22.73
C ILE A 112 -2.45 -20.80 -22.69
N GLU A 113 -2.40 -21.84 -23.52
CA GLU A 113 -3.32 -22.98 -23.47
C GLU A 113 -2.98 -23.89 -22.28
N ILE A 114 -3.94 -24.12 -21.38
CA ILE A 114 -3.85 -25.15 -20.35
C ILE A 114 -4.60 -26.38 -20.87
N PRO A 115 -3.99 -27.58 -20.96
CA PRO A 115 -4.72 -28.78 -21.30
C PRO A 115 -5.71 -29.08 -20.18
N ALA A 116 -7.00 -29.03 -20.50
CA ALA A 116 -8.11 -29.23 -19.57
C ALA A 116 -8.26 -30.72 -19.22
N ASP A 117 -7.50 -31.19 -18.24
CA ASP A 117 -7.66 -32.53 -17.65
C ASP A 117 -8.67 -32.43 -16.49
N GLN A 118 -9.96 -32.68 -16.77
CA GLN A 118 -11.08 -32.47 -15.84
C GLN A 118 -10.93 -33.26 -14.53
N ASP A 119 -10.33 -34.46 -14.58
CA ASP A 119 -10.13 -35.32 -13.41
C ASP A 119 -9.05 -34.78 -12.46
N ARG A 120 -8.02 -34.13 -12.99
CA ARG A 120 -7.02 -33.44 -12.14
C ARG A 120 -7.64 -32.21 -11.47
N LEU A 121 -8.55 -31.52 -12.15
CA LEU A 121 -9.25 -30.36 -11.62
C LEU A 121 -10.21 -30.74 -10.48
N SER A 122 -10.92 -31.85 -10.60
CA SER A 122 -11.85 -32.35 -9.57
C SER A 122 -11.10 -32.82 -8.32
N GLN A 123 -9.99 -33.55 -8.48
CA GLN A 123 -9.11 -33.94 -7.37
C GLN A 123 -8.50 -32.71 -6.65
N PHE A 124 -8.10 -31.70 -7.41
CA PHE A 124 -7.60 -30.43 -6.84
C PHE A 124 -8.66 -29.70 -6.02
N LYS A 125 -9.91 -29.65 -6.50
CA LYS A 125 -11.05 -29.06 -5.77
C LYS A 125 -11.33 -29.82 -4.48
N ALA A 126 -11.41 -31.15 -4.53
CA ALA A 126 -11.69 -31.98 -3.36
C ALA A 126 -10.60 -31.88 -2.28
N ALA A 127 -9.32 -31.80 -2.67
CA ALA A 127 -8.20 -31.70 -1.73
C ALA A 127 -8.11 -30.34 -1.00
N ASN A 128 -8.75 -29.30 -1.54
CA ASN A 128 -8.66 -27.92 -1.05
C ASN A 128 -10.02 -27.36 -0.58
N ASP A 129 -11.00 -28.23 -0.36
CA ASP A 129 -12.32 -27.85 0.14
C ASP A 129 -12.36 -27.82 1.68
N TYR A 130 -12.14 -26.64 2.25
CA TYR A 130 -12.22 -26.39 3.70
C TYR A 130 -12.72 -24.99 4.01
N PRO A 131 -13.56 -24.77 5.03
CA PRO A 131 -14.07 -23.43 5.35
C PRO A 131 -12.97 -22.53 5.97
N LEU A 132 -13.18 -21.21 5.94
CA LEU A 132 -12.24 -20.21 6.48
C LEU A 132 -11.96 -20.39 7.98
N LEU A 133 -12.99 -20.75 8.76
CA LEU A 133 -12.88 -20.99 10.21
C LEU A 133 -12.42 -22.42 10.56
N SER A 134 -11.93 -23.20 9.58
CA SER A 134 -11.44 -24.55 9.83
C SER A 134 -10.05 -24.54 10.50
N ARG A 135 -9.79 -25.59 11.28
CA ARG A 135 -8.46 -25.87 11.83
C ARG A 135 -7.41 -26.04 10.72
N THR A 136 -7.79 -26.63 9.60
CA THR A 136 -6.94 -26.80 8.41
C THR A 136 -6.50 -25.47 7.83
N PHE A 137 -7.40 -24.48 7.75
CA PHE A 137 -7.03 -23.12 7.33
C PHE A 137 -6.07 -22.46 8.32
N LEU A 138 -6.33 -22.57 9.62
CA LEU A 138 -5.48 -21.97 10.65
C LEU A 138 -4.06 -22.55 10.63
N GLU A 139 -3.93 -23.88 10.49
CA GLU A 139 -2.63 -24.55 10.42
C GLU A 139 -1.84 -24.21 9.14
N ARG A 140 -2.52 -24.06 8.00
CA ARG A 140 -1.85 -23.76 6.71
C ARG A 140 -1.59 -22.27 6.48
N HIS A 141 -2.53 -21.41 6.85
CA HIS A 141 -2.52 -19.99 6.47
C HIS A 141 -2.65 -19.03 7.65
N GLY A 142 -2.91 -19.50 8.87
CA GLY A 142 -3.11 -18.66 10.04
C GLY A 142 -1.92 -17.74 10.34
N ARG A 143 -0.69 -18.27 10.23
CA ARG A 143 0.53 -17.47 10.38
C ARG A 143 0.63 -16.35 9.33
N HIS A 144 0.31 -16.65 8.06
CA HIS A 144 0.32 -15.66 6.98
C HIS A 144 -0.77 -14.60 7.16
N LEU A 145 -1.94 -15.00 7.66
CA LEU A 145 -3.03 -14.08 7.97
C LEU A 145 -2.65 -13.12 9.10
N ILE A 146 -2.13 -13.64 10.21
CA ILE A 146 -1.68 -12.79 11.32
C ILE A 146 -0.54 -11.86 10.86
N GLY A 147 0.41 -12.38 10.08
CA GLY A 147 1.51 -11.57 9.53
C GLY A 147 1.04 -10.43 8.63
N THR A 148 0.14 -10.71 7.69
CA THR A 148 -0.41 -9.68 6.79
C THR A 148 -1.31 -8.68 7.51
N MET A 149 -2.15 -9.13 8.46
CA MET A 149 -3.01 -8.23 9.25
C MET A 149 -2.21 -7.30 10.15
N SER A 150 -1.22 -7.83 10.87
CA SER A 150 -0.39 -7.06 11.80
C SER A 150 0.52 -6.07 11.09
N THR A 151 1.18 -6.47 10.01
CA THR A 151 2.05 -5.58 9.23
C THR A 151 1.26 -4.43 8.59
N TRP A 152 0.07 -4.70 8.03
CA TRP A 152 -0.78 -3.64 7.49
C TRP A 152 -1.33 -2.71 8.58
N PHE A 153 -1.74 -3.25 9.73
CA PHE A 153 -2.18 -2.45 10.87
C PHE A 153 -1.10 -1.47 11.36
N PHE A 154 0.13 -1.96 11.60
CA PHE A 154 1.21 -1.12 12.08
C PHE A 154 1.67 -0.10 11.05
N LEU A 155 1.72 -0.49 9.77
CA LEU A 155 1.94 0.44 8.68
C LEU A 155 0.90 1.54 8.66
N ASP A 156 -0.39 1.22 8.61
CA ASP A 156 -1.44 2.24 8.44
C ASP A 156 -1.49 3.17 9.65
N THR A 157 -1.22 2.65 10.86
CA THR A 157 -1.06 3.49 12.05
C THR A 157 0.04 4.53 11.85
N ALA A 158 1.23 4.13 11.39
CA ALA A 158 2.33 5.07 11.17
C ALA A 158 2.10 5.98 9.95
N TYR A 159 1.73 5.40 8.82
CA TYR A 159 1.60 6.10 7.55
C TYR A 159 0.48 7.14 7.56
N TYR A 160 -0.71 6.79 8.06
CA TYR A 160 -1.81 7.76 8.14
C TYR A 160 -1.55 8.85 9.18
N SER A 161 -0.91 8.53 10.33
CA SER A 161 -0.53 9.57 11.29
C SER A 161 0.42 10.60 10.70
N GLN A 162 1.38 10.17 9.87
CA GLN A 162 2.29 11.11 9.20
C GLN A 162 1.55 12.04 8.25
N HIS A 163 0.53 11.56 7.52
CA HIS A 163 -0.30 12.39 6.65
C HIS A 163 -1.20 13.35 7.44
N LEU A 164 -1.84 12.87 8.51
CA LEU A 164 -2.77 13.69 9.30
C LEU A 164 -2.08 14.80 10.09
N THR A 165 -0.83 14.59 10.50
CA THR A 165 -0.02 15.56 11.25
C THR A 165 0.80 16.50 10.35
N GLN A 166 0.61 16.47 9.02
CA GLN A 166 1.33 17.35 8.08
C GLN A 166 1.16 18.83 8.37
N LYS A 167 -0.07 19.25 8.70
CA LYS A 167 -0.36 20.65 9.06
C LYS A 167 0.43 21.13 10.28
N ASP A 168 0.83 20.22 11.16
CA ASP A 168 1.58 20.52 12.38
C ASP A 168 3.10 20.38 12.16
N ILE A 169 3.52 19.46 11.29
CA ILE A 169 4.93 19.18 10.98
C ILE A 169 5.51 20.16 9.94
N PHE A 170 4.74 20.59 8.93
CA PHE A 170 5.24 21.50 7.90
C PHE A 170 5.67 22.88 8.43
N PRO A 171 4.92 23.52 9.35
CA PRO A 171 5.38 24.74 10.00
C PRO A 171 6.62 24.50 10.86
N ALA A 172 6.70 23.35 11.55
CA ALA A 172 7.87 22.99 12.35
C ALA A 172 9.15 22.80 11.50
N MET A 173 9.01 22.39 10.24
CA MET A 173 10.11 22.35 9.27
C MET A 173 10.37 23.70 8.59
N GLY A 174 9.58 24.74 8.87
CA GLY A 174 9.68 26.03 8.21
C GLY A 174 9.35 25.99 6.71
N LEU A 175 8.60 24.98 6.24
CA LEU A 175 8.15 24.88 4.85
C LEU A 175 6.85 25.67 4.60
N THR A 176 6.06 25.86 5.66
CA THR A 176 4.83 26.65 5.69
C THR A 176 4.84 27.60 6.88
N GLN A 177 4.03 28.64 6.83
CA GLN A 177 3.82 29.54 7.95
C GLN A 177 2.89 28.91 9.00
N ALA A 178 2.88 29.46 10.22
CA ALA A 178 1.93 29.04 11.25
C ALA A 178 0.50 29.46 10.86
N ASP A 179 -0.48 28.65 11.25
CA ASP A 179 -1.92 28.86 11.01
C ASP A 179 -2.39 30.26 11.43
N VAL A 180 -1.89 30.77 12.55
CA VAL A 180 -2.23 32.13 13.05
C VAL A 180 -1.74 33.27 12.15
N ASP A 181 -0.73 33.04 11.31
CA ASP A 181 -0.05 34.06 10.51
C ASP A 181 -0.48 34.08 9.04
N VAL A 182 -1.42 33.22 8.64
CA VAL A 182 -1.92 33.10 7.26
C VAL A 182 -3.45 33.20 7.20
N SER A 183 -3.98 33.45 6.00
CA SER A 183 -5.41 33.27 5.70
C SER A 183 -5.72 31.83 5.29
N ALA A 184 -6.99 31.43 5.26
CA ALA A 184 -7.38 30.06 4.94
C ALA A 184 -6.97 29.65 3.52
N LEU A 185 -7.16 30.53 2.53
CA LEU A 185 -6.70 30.28 1.15
C LEU A 185 -5.17 30.17 1.06
N ARG A 186 -4.45 30.99 1.83
CA ARG A 186 -2.99 30.95 1.87
C ARG A 186 -2.46 29.68 2.54
N GLU A 187 -3.05 29.26 3.65
CA GLU A 187 -2.73 28.01 4.34
C GLU A 187 -2.90 26.81 3.41
N MET A 188 -4.03 26.76 2.70
CA MET A 188 -4.30 25.72 1.71
C MET A 188 -3.25 25.70 0.60
N PHE A 189 -2.87 26.86 0.06
CA PHE A 189 -1.83 26.97 -0.97
C PHE A 189 -0.47 26.46 -0.47
N GLU A 190 -0.01 26.95 0.68
CA GLU A 190 1.30 26.57 1.23
C GLU A 190 1.37 25.09 1.60
N THR A 191 0.30 24.56 2.20
CA THR A 191 0.18 23.14 2.55
C THR A 191 0.15 22.28 1.29
N SER A 192 -0.67 22.62 0.30
CA SER A 192 -0.77 21.87 -0.97
C SER A 192 0.55 21.86 -1.74
N ARG A 193 1.25 23.00 -1.78
CA ARG A 193 2.59 23.11 -2.38
C ARG A 193 3.59 22.18 -1.68
N THR A 194 3.59 22.18 -0.35
CA THR A 194 4.51 21.36 0.44
C THR A 194 4.19 19.87 0.27
N MET A 195 2.91 19.49 0.30
CA MET A 195 2.46 18.12 -0.01
C MET A 195 2.90 17.69 -1.41
N PHE A 196 2.74 18.55 -2.42
CA PHE A 196 3.18 18.26 -3.79
C PHE A 196 4.68 17.99 -3.87
N VAL A 197 5.51 18.83 -3.25
CA VAL A 197 6.97 18.66 -3.25
C VAL A 197 7.39 17.38 -2.52
N VAL A 198 6.85 17.12 -1.32
CA VAL A 198 7.15 15.90 -0.56
C VAL A 198 6.69 14.66 -1.31
N ALA A 199 5.52 14.71 -1.96
CA ALA A 199 5.01 13.60 -2.75
C ALA A 199 5.87 13.32 -4.00
N LEU A 200 6.32 14.38 -4.68
CA LEU A 200 7.16 14.27 -5.87
C LEU A 200 8.55 13.72 -5.56
N LEU A 201 9.13 14.09 -4.42
CA LEU A 201 10.50 13.72 -4.04
C LEU A 201 10.60 12.45 -3.19
N GLY A 202 9.57 12.12 -2.41
CA GLY A 202 9.56 10.96 -1.51
C GLY A 202 8.60 9.87 -1.99
N THR A 203 7.30 10.16 -1.93
CA THR A 203 6.23 9.18 -2.16
C THR A 203 6.27 8.54 -3.54
N PHE A 204 6.27 9.36 -4.60
CA PHE A 204 6.25 8.91 -5.98
C PHE A 204 7.47 8.07 -6.37
N PRO A 205 8.72 8.52 -6.15
CA PRO A 205 9.87 7.67 -6.44
C PRO A 205 9.87 6.40 -5.60
N GLY A 206 9.43 6.44 -4.34
CA GLY A 206 9.31 5.24 -3.51
C GLY A 206 8.41 4.15 -4.13
N TYR A 207 7.25 4.54 -4.67
CA TYR A 207 6.37 3.60 -5.37
C TYR A 207 7.04 2.98 -6.61
N TRP A 208 7.61 3.80 -7.47
CA TRP A 208 8.22 3.31 -8.72
C TRP A 208 9.47 2.49 -8.47
N PHE A 209 10.24 2.79 -7.43
CA PHE A 209 11.31 1.92 -6.96
C PHE A 209 10.76 0.55 -6.57
N THR A 210 9.64 0.47 -5.85
CA THR A 210 9.01 -0.84 -5.61
C THR A 210 8.65 -1.53 -6.92
N VAL A 211 8.01 -0.84 -7.86
CA VAL A 211 7.61 -1.44 -9.15
C VAL A 211 8.80 -2.07 -9.88
N PHE A 212 9.94 -1.37 -9.93
CA PHE A 212 11.13 -1.86 -10.63
C PHE A 212 11.88 -2.95 -9.87
N PHE A 213 11.89 -2.91 -8.53
CA PHE A 213 12.72 -3.79 -7.71
C PHE A 213 11.96 -4.95 -7.04
N ILE A 214 10.63 -4.97 -7.04
CA ILE A 214 9.83 -6.01 -6.36
C ILE A 214 10.06 -7.43 -6.90
N GLU A 215 10.41 -7.56 -8.18
CA GLU A 215 10.76 -8.84 -8.79
C GLU A 215 12.23 -9.22 -8.64
N THR A 216 13.14 -8.25 -8.47
CA THR A 216 14.58 -8.51 -8.32
C THR A 216 14.98 -8.73 -6.86
N ILE A 217 14.50 -7.89 -5.95
CA ILE A 217 14.83 -7.94 -4.52
C ILE A 217 13.90 -8.89 -3.76
N GLY A 218 12.60 -8.88 -4.08
CA GLY A 218 11.59 -9.67 -3.38
C GLY A 218 10.76 -8.85 -2.38
N ARG A 219 9.56 -9.33 -2.08
CA ARG A 219 8.55 -8.60 -1.29
C ARG A 219 8.95 -8.54 0.18
N PHE A 220 9.48 -9.65 0.70
CA PHE A 220 9.85 -9.78 2.12
C PHE A 220 10.97 -8.81 2.48
N PHE A 221 12.02 -8.77 1.66
CA PHE A 221 13.18 -7.92 1.93
C PHE A 221 12.86 -6.43 1.77
N ILE A 222 12.10 -6.05 0.74
CA ILE A 222 11.63 -4.66 0.57
C ILE A 222 10.82 -4.22 1.78
N GLN A 223 9.89 -5.05 2.25
CA GLN A 223 9.09 -4.75 3.44
C GLN A 223 9.95 -4.55 4.70
N LEU A 224 10.93 -5.44 4.89
CA LEU A 224 11.84 -5.42 6.03
C LEU A 224 12.68 -4.13 6.06
N VAL A 225 13.32 -3.80 4.94
CA VAL A 225 14.12 -2.58 4.80
C VAL A 225 13.26 -1.34 5.00
N GLY A 226 12.07 -1.29 4.40
CA GLY A 226 11.17 -0.16 4.52
C GLY A 226 10.76 0.12 5.97
N PHE A 227 10.27 -0.90 6.70
CA PHE A 227 9.92 -0.73 8.12
C PHE A 227 11.12 -0.32 8.99
N PHE A 228 12.30 -0.90 8.74
CA PHE A 228 13.52 -0.59 9.49
C PHE A 228 13.96 0.86 9.28
N MET A 229 14.04 1.31 8.03
CA MET A 229 14.46 2.66 7.68
C MET A 229 13.45 3.70 8.16
N MET A 230 12.14 3.43 8.01
CA MET A 230 11.08 4.28 8.58
C MET A 230 11.24 4.43 10.09
N SER A 231 11.47 3.32 10.80
CA SER A 231 11.64 3.34 12.26
C SER A 231 12.85 4.19 12.67
N ILE A 232 13.99 4.03 12.01
CA ILE A 232 15.21 4.81 12.30
C ILE A 232 14.96 6.30 12.08
N PHE A 233 14.40 6.69 10.93
CA PHE A 233 14.21 8.12 10.63
C PHE A 233 13.17 8.76 11.54
N LEU A 234 12.06 8.06 11.85
CA LEU A 234 11.08 8.52 12.83
C LEU A 234 11.69 8.66 14.23
N LEU A 235 12.57 7.73 14.62
CA LEU A 235 13.23 7.78 15.93
C LEU A 235 14.21 8.96 16.01
N ILE A 236 15.01 9.18 14.97
CA ILE A 236 15.93 10.32 14.87
C ILE A 236 15.13 11.62 14.94
N MET A 237 14.05 11.73 14.17
CA MET A 237 13.19 12.91 14.18
C MET A 237 12.52 13.15 15.54
N GLY A 238 12.07 12.10 16.22
CA GLY A 238 11.46 12.21 17.55
C GLY A 238 12.45 12.62 18.64
N ILE A 239 13.65 12.04 18.66
CA ILE A 239 14.68 12.34 19.68
C ILE A 239 15.33 13.71 19.44
N LYS A 240 15.62 14.04 18.18
CA LYS A 240 16.29 15.29 17.79
C LYS A 240 15.32 16.37 17.33
N TYR A 241 14.04 16.25 17.68
CA TYR A 241 12.98 17.16 17.24
C TYR A 241 13.32 18.64 17.47
N ASP A 242 13.72 18.99 18.70
CA ASP A 242 14.01 20.38 19.07
C ASP A 242 15.21 20.94 18.29
N TYR A 243 16.25 20.13 18.07
CA TYR A 243 17.43 20.49 17.25
C TYR A 243 17.09 20.63 15.77
N LEU A 244 16.27 19.73 15.23
CA LEU A 244 15.88 19.73 13.81
C LEU A 244 14.92 20.86 13.46
N LYS A 245 14.12 21.32 14.44
CA LYS A 245 13.20 22.46 14.30
C LYS A 245 13.93 23.80 14.19
N GLU A 246 15.20 23.88 14.60
CA GLU A 246 15.99 25.10 14.46
C GLU A 246 16.17 25.48 12.98
N ARG A 247 16.17 26.78 12.70
CA ARG A 247 16.16 27.32 11.32
C ARG A 247 17.37 26.86 10.49
N GLU A 248 18.49 26.57 11.14
CA GLU A 248 19.73 26.11 10.47
C GLU A 248 19.64 24.64 10.04
N ASN A 249 18.81 23.83 10.71
CA ASN A 249 18.73 22.38 10.53
C ASN A 249 17.43 21.92 9.83
N ASN A 250 16.56 22.86 9.48
CA ASN A 250 15.24 22.58 8.93
C ASN A 250 15.27 21.76 7.62
N TRP A 251 16.33 21.91 6.81
CA TRP A 251 16.54 21.13 5.59
C TRP A 251 16.82 19.65 5.90
N ILE A 252 17.50 19.35 7.01
CA ILE A 252 17.76 17.98 7.48
C ILE A 252 16.43 17.35 7.91
N PHE A 253 15.59 18.12 8.60
CA PHE A 253 14.24 17.69 8.98
C PHE A 253 13.44 17.31 7.72
N ALA A 254 13.37 18.22 6.74
CA ALA A 254 12.65 17.97 5.49
C ALA A 254 13.20 16.75 4.71
N ALA A 255 14.52 16.56 4.70
CA ALA A 255 15.15 15.40 4.07
C ALA A 255 14.79 14.09 4.78
N LEU A 256 14.86 14.03 6.12
CA LEU A 256 14.44 12.87 6.89
C LEU A 256 12.96 12.55 6.69
N TYR A 257 12.11 13.58 6.67
CA TYR A 257 10.68 13.43 6.43
C TYR A 257 10.39 12.87 5.03
N GLY A 258 11.06 13.39 3.99
CA GLY A 258 10.98 12.85 2.63
C GLY A 258 11.46 11.40 2.53
N LEU A 259 12.54 11.04 3.24
CA LEU A 259 13.04 9.67 3.31
C LEU A 259 12.06 8.71 3.99
N ILE A 260 11.32 9.15 5.02
CA ILE A 260 10.26 8.33 5.63
C ILE A 260 9.21 7.96 4.59
N PHE A 261 8.71 8.91 3.80
CA PHE A 261 7.75 8.61 2.73
C PHE A 261 8.36 7.77 1.62
N PHE A 262 9.61 8.01 1.26
CA PHE A 262 10.31 7.20 0.29
C PHE A 262 10.35 5.73 0.73
N PHE A 263 10.84 5.42 1.93
CA PHE A 263 10.95 4.05 2.42
C PHE A 263 9.62 3.43 2.86
N ALA A 264 8.60 4.24 3.17
CA ALA A 264 7.24 3.73 3.34
C ALA A 264 6.72 3.14 2.04
N ASN A 265 6.94 3.83 0.91
CA ASN A 265 6.44 3.43 -0.40
C ASN A 265 7.37 2.45 -1.13
N PHE A 266 8.68 2.60 -0.97
CA PHE A 266 9.71 1.60 -1.29
C PHE A 266 9.87 0.61 -0.14
N GLY A 267 8.79 -0.07 0.19
CA GLY A 267 8.71 -0.80 1.43
C GLY A 267 7.29 -1.25 1.77
N PRO A 268 6.90 -1.14 3.05
CA PRO A 268 5.70 -1.78 3.57
C PRO A 268 4.41 -1.33 2.89
N ASN A 269 4.27 -0.07 2.48
CA ASN A 269 3.02 0.40 1.87
C ASN A 269 2.65 -0.39 0.61
N SER A 270 3.63 -0.63 -0.24
CA SER A 270 3.41 -1.39 -1.47
C SER A 270 3.36 -2.90 -1.19
N THR A 271 4.20 -3.42 -0.30
CA THR A 271 4.29 -4.87 -0.06
C THR A 271 3.14 -5.43 0.76
N THR A 272 2.59 -4.69 1.75
CA THR A 272 1.42 -5.12 2.52
C THR A 272 0.16 -5.19 1.66
N PHE A 273 0.09 -4.43 0.57
CA PHE A 273 -0.95 -4.56 -0.44
C PHE A 273 -0.75 -5.78 -1.35
N VAL A 274 0.49 -6.03 -1.79
CA VAL A 274 0.83 -7.12 -2.71
C VAL A 274 0.76 -8.50 -2.03
N LEU A 275 1.32 -8.64 -0.83
CA LEU A 275 1.49 -9.94 -0.15
C LEU A 275 0.18 -10.70 0.08
N PRO A 276 -0.91 -10.11 0.61
CA PRO A 276 -2.17 -10.82 0.79
C PRO A 276 -2.77 -11.27 -0.55
N ALA A 277 -2.52 -10.54 -1.64
CA ALA A 277 -2.99 -10.95 -2.97
C ALA A 277 -2.21 -12.16 -3.53
N GLU A 278 -0.98 -12.41 -3.05
CA GLU A 278 -0.12 -13.52 -3.49
C GLU A 278 -0.10 -14.73 -2.53
N LEU A 279 -0.28 -14.51 -1.22
CA LEU A 279 -0.14 -15.55 -0.18
C LEU A 279 -1.34 -16.50 -0.10
N PHE A 280 -2.54 -16.00 -0.38
CA PHE A 280 -3.78 -16.75 -0.12
C PHE A 280 -4.32 -17.50 -1.35
N PRO A 281 -4.93 -18.68 -1.11
CA PRO A 281 -5.52 -19.50 -2.17
C PRO A 281 -6.67 -18.76 -2.84
N THR A 282 -6.89 -18.99 -4.14
CA THR A 282 -7.84 -18.22 -4.95
C THR A 282 -9.25 -18.17 -4.35
N ARG A 283 -9.70 -19.28 -3.76
CA ARG A 283 -11.02 -19.39 -3.12
C ARG A 283 -11.21 -18.47 -1.91
N LEU A 284 -10.16 -18.24 -1.12
CA LEU A 284 -10.21 -17.46 0.12
C LEU A 284 -9.48 -16.12 0.03
N ARG A 285 -8.86 -15.83 -1.12
CA ARG A 285 -8.00 -14.67 -1.34
C ARG A 285 -8.73 -13.37 -1.05
N SER A 286 -9.94 -13.19 -1.57
CA SER A 286 -10.74 -11.98 -1.36
C SER A 286 -11.03 -11.75 0.12
N THR A 287 -11.50 -12.78 0.84
CA THR A 287 -11.81 -12.69 2.27
C THR A 287 -10.57 -12.43 3.12
N CYS A 288 -9.46 -13.12 2.85
CA CYS A 288 -8.22 -12.91 3.61
C CYS A 288 -7.63 -11.53 3.32
N HIS A 289 -7.63 -11.10 2.06
CA HIS A 289 -7.21 -9.75 1.69
C HIS A 289 -8.09 -8.69 2.36
N ALA A 290 -9.42 -8.90 2.42
CA ALA A 290 -10.34 -8.00 3.10
C ALA A 290 -10.08 -7.93 4.61
N LEU A 291 -9.79 -9.05 5.28
CA LEU A 291 -9.39 -9.08 6.69
C LEU A 291 -8.08 -8.32 6.94
N SER A 292 -7.06 -8.53 6.10
CA SER A 292 -5.80 -7.79 6.18
C SER A 292 -6.01 -6.28 5.95
N ALA A 293 -6.82 -5.90 4.96
CA ALA A 293 -7.14 -4.50 4.67
C ALA A 293 -7.96 -3.85 5.80
N ALA A 294 -8.93 -4.57 6.38
CA ALA A 294 -9.72 -4.10 7.52
C ALA A 294 -8.82 -3.83 8.75
N SER A 295 -7.83 -4.69 8.98
CA SER A 295 -6.81 -4.48 10.02
C SER A 295 -5.99 -3.22 9.74
N GLY A 296 -5.57 -2.97 8.50
CA GLY A 296 -4.95 -1.69 8.10
C GLY A 296 -5.83 -0.49 8.46
N LYS A 297 -7.11 -0.51 8.07
CA LYS A 297 -8.05 0.57 8.40
C LYS A 297 -8.27 0.75 9.90
N ALA A 298 -8.22 -0.31 10.69
CA ALA A 298 -8.22 -0.20 12.15
C ALA A 298 -7.00 0.60 12.67
N GLY A 299 -5.81 0.36 12.10
CA GLY A 299 -4.62 1.16 12.39
C GLY A 299 -4.80 2.64 12.00
N ALA A 300 -5.34 2.90 10.81
CA ALA A 300 -5.65 4.27 10.35
C ALA A 300 -6.67 5.00 11.24
N MET A 301 -7.64 4.28 11.83
CA MET A 301 -8.57 4.85 12.81
C MET A 301 -7.86 5.27 14.10
N ILE A 302 -6.91 4.47 14.60
CA ILE A 302 -6.09 4.86 15.76
C ILE A 302 -5.28 6.11 15.45
N ALA A 303 -4.68 6.18 14.25
CA ALA A 303 -4.00 7.38 13.78
C ALA A 303 -4.90 8.62 13.80
N ALA A 304 -6.11 8.50 13.26
CA ALA A 304 -7.05 9.60 13.12
C ALA A 304 -7.68 10.07 14.42
N PHE A 305 -8.08 9.17 15.31
CA PHE A 305 -8.84 9.55 16.51
C PHE A 305 -7.99 9.65 17.76
N VAL A 306 -6.94 8.84 17.88
CA VAL A 306 -6.06 8.87 19.05
C VAL A 306 -4.91 9.83 18.78
N LEU A 307 -4.05 9.52 17.80
CA LEU A 307 -2.80 10.25 17.62
C LEU A 307 -3.01 11.69 17.18
N GLN A 308 -3.99 11.97 16.32
CA GLN A 308 -4.31 13.35 15.92
C GLN A 308 -4.80 14.20 17.10
N ASN A 309 -5.51 13.61 18.06
CA ASN A 309 -5.97 14.34 19.26
C ASN A 309 -4.78 14.74 20.14
N TYR A 310 -3.80 13.85 20.33
CA TYR A 310 -2.55 14.15 21.02
C TYR A 310 -1.69 15.16 20.24
N ALA A 311 -1.73 15.16 18.90
CA ALA A 311 -0.92 16.06 18.07
C ALA A 311 -1.25 17.55 18.24
N MET A 312 -2.45 17.88 18.75
CA MET A 312 -2.86 19.26 19.03
C MET A 312 -1.94 19.98 20.03
N ASN A 313 -1.16 19.24 20.82
CA ASN A 313 -0.14 19.81 21.70
C ASN A 313 1.24 19.71 21.04
N VAL A 314 1.87 20.85 20.75
CA VAL A 314 3.20 20.91 20.09
C VAL A 314 4.26 20.08 20.82
N ASN A 315 4.22 20.05 22.16
CA ASN A 315 5.16 19.29 22.98
C ASN A 315 4.98 17.77 22.87
N GLN A 316 3.86 17.30 22.31
CA GLN A 316 3.54 15.88 22.17
C GLN A 316 3.93 15.32 20.80
N ILE A 317 4.22 16.17 19.80
CA ILE A 317 4.65 15.75 18.45
C ILE A 317 5.90 14.86 18.52
N LYS A 318 6.88 15.20 19.36
CA LYS A 318 8.08 14.37 19.57
C LYS A 318 7.75 12.97 20.11
N HIS A 319 6.80 12.87 21.03
CA HIS A 319 6.36 11.59 21.59
C HIS A 319 5.59 10.77 20.56
N ILE A 320 4.79 11.42 19.71
CA ILE A 320 4.11 10.76 18.59
C ILE A 320 5.14 10.19 17.62
N MET A 321 6.17 10.95 17.24
CA MET A 321 7.23 10.46 16.35
C MET A 321 7.96 9.24 16.93
N VAL A 322 8.31 9.26 18.21
CA VAL A 322 8.92 8.09 18.89
C VAL A 322 7.95 6.91 18.95
N PHE A 323 6.67 7.15 19.26
CA PHE A 323 5.65 6.11 19.25
C PHE A 323 5.53 5.45 17.87
N LEU A 324 5.46 6.26 16.79
CA LEU A 324 5.38 5.77 15.42
C LEU A 324 6.65 5.02 14.98
N ALA A 325 7.82 5.42 15.50
CA ALA A 325 9.06 4.68 15.29
C ALA A 325 8.96 3.27 15.90
N LEU A 326 8.45 3.15 17.13
CA LEU A 326 8.21 1.86 17.79
C LEU A 326 7.15 1.04 17.05
N THR A 327 6.04 1.65 16.63
CA THR A 327 5.01 1.00 15.81
C THR A 327 5.61 0.43 14.52
N SER A 328 6.47 1.20 13.84
CA SER A 328 7.17 0.74 12.63
C SER A 328 8.13 -0.42 12.92
N MET A 329 8.80 -0.41 14.08
CA MET A 329 9.64 -1.52 14.54
C MET A 329 8.83 -2.78 14.86
N PHE A 330 7.62 -2.65 15.40
CA PHE A 330 6.72 -3.79 15.54
C PHE A 330 6.30 -4.35 14.16
N GLY A 331 6.05 -3.47 13.17
CA GLY A 331 5.84 -3.87 11.78
C GLY A 331 7.02 -4.65 11.19
N PHE A 332 8.26 -4.23 11.48
CA PHE A 332 9.48 -4.96 11.13
C PHE A 332 9.48 -6.37 11.73
N CYS A 333 9.22 -6.50 13.04
CA CYS A 333 9.18 -7.79 13.72
C CYS A 333 8.05 -8.71 13.18
N CYS A 334 6.88 -8.15 12.90
CA CYS A 334 5.76 -8.89 12.32
C CYS A 334 6.01 -9.32 10.87
N THR A 335 6.95 -8.70 10.16
CA THR A 335 7.32 -9.10 8.79
C THR A 335 7.91 -10.51 8.77
N PHE A 336 8.55 -11.00 9.84
CA PHE A 336 9.03 -12.39 9.90
C PHE A 336 7.91 -13.45 9.88
N LEU A 337 6.66 -13.04 10.11
CA LEU A 337 5.50 -13.94 10.01
C LEU A 337 5.10 -14.20 8.55
N VAL A 338 5.42 -13.30 7.62
CA VAL A 338 5.16 -13.46 6.18
C VAL A 338 6.33 -14.16 5.49
N THR A 339 6.06 -14.76 4.33
CA THR A 339 7.05 -15.49 3.52
C THR A 339 7.24 -14.84 2.17
N GLU A 340 8.40 -15.06 1.56
CA GLU A 340 8.70 -14.57 0.23
C GLU A 340 7.87 -15.29 -0.84
N THR A 341 7.29 -14.50 -1.74
CA THR A 341 6.37 -14.94 -2.81
C THR A 341 7.01 -14.83 -4.20
N LYS A 342 8.16 -14.15 -4.32
CA LYS A 342 8.90 -13.97 -5.57
C LYS A 342 9.15 -15.31 -6.30
N GLY A 343 8.78 -15.36 -7.57
CA GLY A 343 9.08 -16.49 -8.45
C GLY A 343 8.34 -17.79 -8.10
N ARG A 344 7.33 -17.76 -7.23
CA ARG A 344 6.50 -18.91 -6.84
C ARG A 344 5.07 -18.80 -7.38
N SER A 345 4.48 -19.94 -7.78
CA SER A 345 3.10 -19.92 -8.32
C SER A 345 2.11 -19.72 -7.18
N LEU A 346 0.88 -19.27 -7.46
CA LEU A 346 -0.09 -19.05 -6.37
C LEU A 346 -0.40 -20.36 -5.64
N GLU A 347 -0.51 -21.45 -6.41
CA GLU A 347 -0.82 -22.80 -5.93
C GLU A 347 0.35 -23.38 -5.12
N GLU A 348 1.58 -23.02 -5.48
CA GLU A 348 2.80 -23.39 -4.74
C GLU A 348 2.93 -22.60 -3.43
N ILE A 349 2.55 -21.33 -3.41
CA ILE A 349 2.58 -20.48 -2.21
C ILE A 349 1.46 -20.89 -1.24
N SER A 350 0.26 -21.13 -1.77
CA SER A 350 -0.90 -21.54 -0.98
C SER A 350 -0.90 -23.02 -0.61
N GLY A 351 0.05 -23.81 -1.10
CA GLY A 351 0.12 -25.24 -0.80
C GLY A 351 -1.05 -26.05 -1.39
N GLU A 352 -1.67 -25.54 -2.45
CA GLU A 352 -2.76 -26.22 -3.18
C GLU A 352 -2.22 -27.26 -4.18
N ASN A 353 -0.93 -27.19 -4.52
CA ASN A 353 -0.23 -28.25 -5.24
C ASN A 353 -0.15 -29.50 -4.35
N GLY A 354 -1.09 -30.44 -4.52
CA GLY A 354 -1.20 -31.69 -3.75
C GLY A 354 -0.02 -32.68 -3.83
N ALA A 355 1.22 -32.23 -4.05
CA ALA A 355 2.39 -33.07 -4.23
C ALA A 355 3.62 -32.48 -3.53
N GLN A 356 3.75 -32.67 -2.22
CA GLN A 356 5.06 -32.64 -1.53
C GLN A 356 5.06 -33.34 -0.15
N LYS A 357 4.31 -34.42 0.00
CA LYS A 357 4.54 -35.42 1.08
C LYS A 357 5.14 -36.74 0.59
N GLU A 358 5.39 -36.90 -0.71
CA GLU A 358 6.08 -38.07 -1.28
C GLU A 358 7.42 -37.67 -1.91
N THR A 359 8.38 -37.24 -1.09
CA THR A 359 9.79 -37.47 -1.41
C THR A 359 10.29 -38.60 -0.53
N ASN A 360 9.79 -39.80 -0.78
CA ASN A 360 10.45 -41.02 -0.34
C ASN A 360 11.52 -41.35 -1.41
N PRO A 361 12.82 -41.40 -1.09
CA PRO A 361 13.89 -41.61 -2.08
C PRO A 361 13.81 -42.95 -2.83
N ALA A 362 12.93 -43.87 -2.41
CA ALA A 362 12.81 -45.22 -2.96
C ALA A 362 12.22 -45.29 -4.38
N THR A 363 11.49 -44.29 -4.86
CA THR A 363 10.77 -44.39 -6.15
C THR A 363 11.61 -43.96 -7.36
N LYS A 364 12.73 -43.24 -7.15
CA LYS A 364 13.64 -42.83 -8.24
C LYS A 364 14.42 -43.99 -8.87
N LEU A 365 14.44 -45.16 -8.25
CA LEU A 365 15.17 -46.34 -8.72
C LEU A 365 14.34 -47.33 -9.56
N ARG A 366 13.03 -47.06 -9.77
CA ARG A 366 12.14 -47.98 -10.50
C ARG A 366 11.79 -47.57 -11.93
N MET A 367 12.29 -46.43 -12.42
CA MET A 367 12.13 -45.99 -13.81
C MET A 367 13.49 -45.87 -14.52
N ALA A 368 14.30 -46.93 -14.45
CA ALA A 368 15.38 -47.14 -15.41
C ALA A 368 14.91 -48.23 -16.39
N PRO A 369 14.79 -47.96 -17.71
CA PRO A 369 14.52 -49.01 -18.68
C PRO A 369 15.71 -49.96 -18.72
N GLY A 370 15.45 -51.24 -18.48
CA GLY A 370 16.41 -52.31 -18.72
C GLY A 370 16.68 -52.48 -20.22
N ARG A 371 17.97 -52.49 -20.55
CA ARG A 371 18.72 -53.24 -21.59
C ARG A 371 17.97 -53.88 -22.76
N GLU A 372 18.57 -53.74 -23.95
CA GLU A 372 19.02 -54.76 -24.92
C GLU A 372 20.00 -54.04 -25.88
N ALA A 373 21.27 -54.40 -26.16
CA ALA A 373 21.95 -55.66 -26.46
C ALA A 373 21.43 -56.36 -27.71
N ILE A 374 21.93 -55.97 -28.89
CA ILE A 374 22.72 -56.75 -29.87
C ILE A 374 23.46 -55.77 -30.79
#